data_AF-A0AB33JDF7-F1
#
_entry.id   AF-A0AB33JDF7-F1
#
_cell.length_a   1.000
_cell.length_b   1.000
_cell.length_c   1.000
_cell.angle_alpha   90.00
_cell.angle_beta   90.00
_cell.angle_gamma   90.00
#
_symmetry.space_group_name_H-M   'P 1'
#
loop_
_entity.id
_entity.type
_entity.pdbx_description
1 polymer ?
#
loop_
_entity_poly.entity_id
_entity_poly.type
_entity_poly.pdbx_seq_one_letter_code
_entity_poly.pdbx_strand_id
1 'polypeptide(L)'
;MAKKKDEKDVLVVRDEKTGEISVVAGLNADGTPKRTPAKAENAQSFLQFDRHGDVLDNFFKNFFRQCKEPSRFGFYRIAADQVDSMLGVMKDLLQHPYQNKQILAPHKIDTFPYQQQVQEEMAAQKTEKQEPQKQENMEQQKEQQESPQQTQGRQGYQPINESKINWQELEDRWGVKRDDLEKSGDLTKMLHYGKSDLVKVKPTFGGESFELDARLSFKKDGEGNVSLVPHFIRKEQKLDEYKEHKFSDDDRKNLRETGNLGRVVDIEDRETGEIIPSYISIDRKTNEITDIPANKVRIPERIGKTEITKQEQDMLRAGLPVRDKLIERNDGRKFVTTLQVNVEQRGVEFVPGTGRSPRTAQTQEAKGDTSKSQAQGGENAAQTKKEQRRNTWMNEDGSIRPISKWSGVNFTDKQKADYVAGKAVKLENVTDKQGFHATMYIKFNPEKGRPYHYETNPDNAQQVAPSNESRTQVAVNNEGKTNEATKNLKEPLQKGQTAPKDDRQQQQQEKPKKKNNKGMKM
;
A
#
# COMPACT_ATOMS: atom_id res chain seq x y z
N MET A 1 -20.17 -21.99 45.83
CA MET A 1 -18.94 -21.22 46.08
C MET A 1 -17.78 -22.19 46.19
N ALA A 2 -17.05 -22.40 45.09
CA ALA A 2 -15.88 -23.28 45.08
C ALA A 2 -14.63 -22.47 45.47
N LYS A 3 -13.86 -22.98 46.43
CA LYS A 3 -12.61 -22.39 46.90
C LYS A 3 -11.67 -22.17 45.71
N LYS A 4 -11.40 -20.91 45.35
CA LYS A 4 -10.25 -20.54 44.51
C LYS A 4 -8.99 -20.92 45.32
N LYS A 5 -8.38 -22.04 44.97
CA LYS A 5 -7.08 -22.48 45.51
C LYS A 5 -6.01 -21.50 45.03
N ASP A 6 -5.03 -21.22 45.88
CA ASP A 6 -3.84 -20.41 45.58
C ASP A 6 -3.00 -21.08 44.46
N GLU A 7 -3.32 -20.78 43.20
CA GLU A 7 -2.55 -21.24 42.04
C GLU A 7 -1.28 -20.39 41.89
N LYS A 8 -0.17 -20.91 42.44
CA LYS A 8 1.16 -20.35 42.25
C LYS A 8 1.81 -20.90 40.99
N ASP A 9 2.50 -20.04 40.26
CA ASP A 9 3.34 -20.42 39.13
C ASP A 9 4.82 -20.22 39.50
N VAL A 10 5.71 -20.93 38.79
CA VAL A 10 7.17 -20.82 38.89
C VAL A 10 7.72 -20.23 37.60
N LEU A 11 8.69 -19.32 37.72
CA LEU A 11 9.30 -18.62 36.60
C LEU A 11 10.48 -19.41 36.03
N VAL A 12 10.34 -19.86 34.78
CA VAL A 12 11.37 -20.53 33.99
C VAL A 12 12.01 -19.52 33.04
N VAL A 13 13.32 -19.55 32.92
CA VAL A 13 14.09 -18.70 32.01
C VAL A 13 14.92 -19.55 31.06
N ARG A 14 14.90 -19.17 29.79
CA ARG A 14 15.81 -19.65 28.75
C ARG A 14 16.77 -18.52 28.39
N ASP A 15 18.07 -18.81 28.45
CA ASP A 15 19.08 -17.95 27.87
C ASP A 15 19.17 -18.24 26.37
N GLU A 16 18.73 -17.30 25.54
CA GLU A 16 18.69 -17.46 24.09
C GLU A 16 20.09 -17.60 23.46
N LYS A 17 21.14 -17.12 24.15
CA LYS A 17 22.52 -17.17 23.67
C LYS A 17 23.18 -18.51 23.93
N THR A 18 22.91 -19.12 25.08
CA THR A 18 23.54 -20.39 25.49
C THR A 18 22.62 -21.59 25.31
N GLY A 19 21.32 -21.36 25.09
CA GLY A 19 20.30 -22.40 25.12
C GLY A 19 20.05 -22.98 26.51
N GLU A 20 20.65 -22.41 27.56
CA GLU A 20 20.52 -22.90 28.93
C GLU A 20 19.13 -22.59 29.47
N ILE A 21 18.47 -23.61 30.02
CA ILE A 21 17.15 -23.50 30.63
C ILE A 21 17.30 -23.70 32.12
N SER A 22 16.81 -22.75 32.90
CA SER A 22 16.91 -22.73 34.35
C SER A 22 15.64 -22.19 34.99
N VAL A 23 15.50 -22.38 36.29
CA VAL A 23 14.41 -21.78 37.07
C VAL A 23 14.94 -20.55 37.77
N VAL A 24 14.16 -19.47 37.75
CA VAL A 24 14.54 -18.20 38.37
C VAL A 24 14.33 -18.29 39.88
N ALA A 25 15.33 -17.85 40.65
CA ALA A 25 15.26 -17.71 42.10
C ALA A 25 15.23 -16.23 42.56
N GLY A 26 15.33 -15.28 41.63
CA GLY A 26 15.38 -13.84 41.88
C GLY A 26 16.21 -13.12 40.82
N LEU A 27 16.69 -11.90 41.12
CA LEU A 27 17.62 -11.16 40.27
C LEU A 27 18.99 -11.06 40.92
N ASN A 28 20.03 -11.07 40.10
CA ASN A 28 21.40 -10.73 40.48
C ASN A 28 21.56 -9.20 40.58
N ALA A 29 22.67 -8.75 41.18
CA ALA A 29 22.97 -7.31 41.33
C ALA A 29 23.16 -6.57 40.00
N ASP A 30 23.48 -7.30 38.93
CA ASP A 30 23.60 -6.79 37.56
C ASP A 30 22.27 -6.82 36.79
N GLY A 31 21.16 -7.15 37.47
CA GLY A 31 19.84 -7.24 36.88
C GLY A 31 19.57 -8.52 36.09
N THR A 32 20.52 -9.44 35.95
CA THR A 32 20.28 -10.71 35.27
C THR A 32 19.47 -11.68 36.15
N PRO A 33 18.69 -12.62 35.60
CA PRO A 33 17.96 -13.60 36.39
C PRO A 33 18.94 -14.49 37.16
N LYS A 34 18.73 -14.62 38.47
CA LYS A 34 19.44 -15.58 39.32
C LYS A 34 18.95 -16.97 38.96
N ARG A 35 19.78 -17.74 38.27
CA ARG A 35 19.46 -19.06 37.74
C ARG A 35 19.73 -20.14 38.78
N THR A 36 18.79 -21.05 38.94
CA THR A 36 18.96 -22.28 39.70
C THR A 36 18.66 -23.47 38.78
N PRO A 37 19.43 -24.57 38.87
CA PRO A 37 19.17 -25.75 38.07
C PRO A 37 17.74 -26.26 38.25
N ALA A 38 17.10 -26.58 37.14
CA ALA A 38 15.75 -27.10 37.01
C ALA A 38 15.63 -28.55 37.54
N LYS A 39 15.83 -28.75 38.85
CA LYS A 39 15.76 -30.05 39.55
C LYS A 39 14.81 -29.96 40.74
N ALA A 40 14.08 -31.03 41.03
CA ALA A 40 13.13 -31.10 42.15
C ALA A 40 13.77 -30.78 43.51
N GLU A 41 15.03 -31.15 43.71
CA GLU A 41 15.83 -30.83 44.92
C GLU A 41 15.96 -29.32 45.17
N ASN A 42 15.86 -28.49 44.13
CA ASN A 42 15.96 -27.04 44.23
C ASN A 42 14.60 -26.33 44.34
N ALA A 43 13.49 -27.07 44.42
CA ALA A 43 12.14 -26.52 44.34
C ALA A 43 11.84 -25.42 45.39
N GLN A 44 12.45 -25.51 46.57
CA GLN A 44 12.30 -24.52 47.64
C GLN A 44 12.97 -23.17 47.33
N SER A 45 13.89 -23.13 46.38
CA SER A 45 14.61 -21.91 45.98
C SER A 45 13.98 -21.17 44.80
N PHE A 46 12.93 -21.74 44.20
CA PHE A 46 12.30 -21.19 43.00
C PHE A 46 11.44 -19.97 43.34
N LEU A 47 11.48 -18.98 42.46
CA LEU A 47 10.59 -17.82 42.52
C LEU A 47 9.17 -18.27 42.19
N GLN A 48 8.35 -18.39 43.23
CA GLN A 48 6.92 -18.65 43.13
C GLN A 48 6.16 -17.34 43.13
N PHE A 49 5.18 -17.20 42.24
CA PHE A 49 4.35 -16.01 42.14
C PHE A 49 2.90 -16.36 41.86
N ASP A 50 1.99 -15.54 42.36
CA ASP A 50 0.59 -15.59 42.00
C ASP A 50 0.39 -14.84 40.67
N ARG A 51 -0.50 -15.34 39.80
CA ARG A 51 -0.78 -14.73 38.48
C ARG A 51 -1.34 -13.30 38.53
N HIS A 52 -1.74 -12.85 39.72
CA HIS A 52 -2.29 -11.52 39.99
C HIS A 52 -1.52 -10.78 41.08
N GLY A 53 -0.33 -11.26 41.46
CA GLY A 53 0.47 -10.69 42.53
C GLY A 53 1.62 -9.79 42.04
N ASP A 54 1.99 -8.81 42.85
CA ASP A 54 3.00 -7.79 42.50
C ASP A 54 4.44 -8.33 42.40
N VAL A 55 4.68 -9.60 42.77
CA VAL A 55 6.02 -10.21 42.76
C VAL A 55 6.58 -10.29 41.34
N LEU A 56 5.74 -10.67 40.37
CA LEU A 56 6.13 -10.79 38.96
C LEU A 56 6.39 -9.41 38.34
N ASP A 57 5.53 -8.44 38.65
CA ASP A 57 5.65 -7.06 38.19
C ASP A 57 6.94 -6.41 38.69
N ASN A 58 7.23 -6.56 39.99
CA ASN A 58 8.46 -6.04 40.60
C ASN A 58 9.71 -6.72 40.05
N PHE A 59 9.63 -8.04 39.78
CA PHE A 59 10.72 -8.76 39.13
C PHE A 59 11.01 -8.16 37.75
N PHE A 60 10.01 -8.05 36.88
CA PHE A 60 10.24 -7.56 35.51
C PHE A 60 10.62 -6.08 35.46
N LYS A 61 10.03 -5.22 36.29
CA LYS A 61 10.43 -3.81 36.37
C LYS A 61 11.91 -3.66 36.74
N ASN A 62 12.37 -4.41 37.74
CA ASN A 62 13.78 -4.37 38.14
C ASN A 62 14.70 -5.01 37.10
N PHE A 63 14.27 -6.11 36.48
CA PHE A 63 14.97 -6.76 35.38
C PHE A 63 15.21 -5.80 34.21
N PHE A 64 14.15 -5.16 33.69
CA PHE A 64 14.27 -4.21 32.57
C PHE A 64 15.03 -2.93 32.93
N ARG A 65 15.06 -2.53 34.20
CA ARG A 65 15.83 -1.37 34.65
C ARG A 65 17.32 -1.65 34.78
N GLN A 66 17.70 -2.86 35.16
CA GLN A 66 19.07 -3.18 35.60
C GLN A 66 19.81 -4.08 34.59
N CYS A 67 19.10 -4.97 33.89
CA CYS A 67 19.69 -5.88 32.92
C CYS A 67 20.11 -5.12 31.65
N LYS A 68 21.36 -5.30 31.23
CA LYS A 68 21.90 -4.67 30.01
C LYS A 68 21.35 -5.31 28.73
N GLU A 69 21.00 -6.60 28.76
CA GLU A 69 20.51 -7.36 27.62
C GLU A 69 19.20 -8.10 27.98
N PRO A 70 18.10 -7.38 28.26
CA PRO A 70 16.88 -8.02 28.74
C PRO A 70 16.22 -8.92 27.68
N SER A 71 16.40 -8.61 26.39
CA SER A 71 15.88 -9.40 25.26
C SER A 71 16.57 -10.76 25.08
N ARG A 72 17.71 -11.00 25.73
CA ARG A 72 18.42 -12.29 25.71
C ARG A 72 17.66 -13.41 26.44
N PHE A 73 16.69 -13.05 27.27
CA PHE A 73 16.03 -13.97 28.17
C PHE A 73 14.58 -14.23 27.74
N GLY A 74 14.26 -15.49 27.46
CA GLY A 74 12.88 -15.94 27.27
C GLY A 74 12.27 -16.40 28.59
N PHE A 75 11.11 -15.86 28.96
CA PHE A 75 10.43 -16.20 30.21
C PHE A 75 9.18 -17.04 29.99
N TYR A 76 9.05 -18.07 30.80
CA TYR A 76 7.95 -19.01 30.77
C TYR A 76 7.45 -19.32 32.18
N ARG A 77 6.21 -19.77 32.31
CA ARG A 77 5.58 -20.13 33.58
C ARG A 77 5.11 -21.58 33.57
N ILE A 78 5.31 -22.23 34.69
CA ILE A 78 4.79 -23.58 34.97
C ILE A 78 4.04 -23.52 36.30
N ALA A 79 2.89 -24.17 36.40
CA ALA A 79 2.17 -24.27 37.68
C ALA A 79 3.05 -24.95 38.73
N ALA A 80 3.18 -24.36 39.92
CA ALA A 80 4.11 -24.78 40.96
C ALA A 80 3.91 -26.23 41.40
N ASP A 81 2.67 -26.73 41.36
CA ASP A 81 2.27 -28.10 41.68
C ASP A 81 2.53 -29.10 40.54
N GLN A 82 2.81 -28.62 39.32
CA GLN A 82 3.14 -29.42 38.13
C GLN A 82 4.61 -29.30 37.71
N VAL A 83 5.46 -28.65 38.51
CA VAL A 83 6.87 -28.44 38.16
C VAL A 83 7.59 -29.77 37.95
N ASP A 84 7.39 -30.76 38.82
CA ASP A 84 8.11 -32.05 38.73
C ASP A 84 7.78 -32.83 37.44
N SER A 85 6.56 -32.70 36.90
CA SER A 85 6.10 -33.40 35.70
C SER A 85 6.31 -32.59 34.41
N MET A 86 6.13 -31.26 34.46
CA MET A 86 6.17 -30.38 33.29
C MET A 86 7.55 -29.79 33.02
N LEU A 87 8.46 -29.73 34.00
CA LEU A 87 9.76 -29.11 33.80
C LEU A 87 10.65 -29.88 32.81
N GLY A 88 10.59 -31.21 32.82
CA GLY A 88 11.28 -32.06 31.84
C GLY A 88 10.75 -31.84 30.42
N VAL A 89 9.42 -31.88 30.26
CA VAL A 89 8.75 -31.62 28.98
C VAL A 89 9.04 -30.20 28.48
N MET A 90 8.96 -29.21 29.37
CA MET A 90 9.25 -27.82 29.04
C MET A 90 10.71 -27.66 28.61
N LYS A 91 11.64 -28.36 29.26
CA LYS A 91 13.06 -28.34 28.88
C LYS A 91 13.28 -28.86 27.46
N ASP A 92 12.62 -29.95 27.09
CA ASP A 92 12.70 -30.53 25.74
C ASP A 92 12.05 -29.62 24.70
N LEU A 93 10.88 -29.06 25.00
CA LEU A 93 10.20 -28.12 24.11
C LEU A 93 11.03 -26.84 23.89
N LEU A 94 11.70 -26.37 24.93
CA LEU A 94 12.58 -25.19 24.91
C LEU A 94 13.95 -25.46 24.29
N GLN A 95 14.32 -26.70 23.93
CA GLN A 95 15.47 -26.94 23.05
C GLN A 95 15.20 -26.38 21.64
N HIS A 96 13.95 -26.48 21.17
CA HIS A 96 13.51 -26.02 19.86
C HIS A 96 12.25 -25.12 19.95
N PRO A 97 12.35 -23.93 20.57
CA PRO A 97 11.19 -23.11 20.91
C PRO A 97 10.41 -22.62 19.68
N TYR A 98 11.08 -22.45 18.54
CA TYR A 98 10.44 -22.06 17.28
C TYR A 98 9.53 -23.15 16.70
N GLN A 99 9.99 -24.40 16.73
CA GLN A 99 9.20 -25.55 16.27
C GLN A 99 8.02 -25.82 17.21
N ASN A 100 8.21 -25.55 18.49
CA ASN A 100 7.24 -25.79 19.55
C ASN A 100 6.39 -24.56 19.90
N LYS A 101 6.37 -23.51 19.05
CA LYS A 101 5.73 -22.21 19.32
C LYS A 101 4.28 -22.34 19.79
N GLN A 102 3.49 -23.22 19.17
CA GLN A 102 2.07 -23.40 19.51
C GLN A 102 1.86 -24.04 20.89
N ILE A 103 2.76 -24.94 21.29
CA ILE A 103 2.69 -25.66 22.58
C ILE A 103 3.23 -24.79 23.71
N LEU A 104 4.23 -23.95 23.42
CA LEU A 104 4.85 -23.04 24.39
C LEU A 104 4.03 -21.76 24.63
N ALA A 105 3.15 -21.36 23.71
CA ALA A 105 2.40 -20.10 23.78
C ALA A 105 1.61 -19.92 25.10
N PRO A 106 0.90 -20.92 25.66
CA PRO A 106 0.17 -20.76 26.92
C PRO A 106 1.07 -20.53 28.14
N HIS A 107 2.33 -20.94 28.03
CA HIS A 107 3.35 -20.87 29.08
C HIS A 107 4.28 -19.67 28.92
N LYS A 108 4.32 -19.01 27.76
CA LYS A 108 5.17 -17.85 27.54
C LYS A 108 4.61 -16.65 28.30
N ILE A 109 5.47 -15.94 29.03
CA ILE A 109 5.09 -14.69 29.70
C ILE A 109 5.28 -13.54 28.72
N ASP A 110 4.25 -12.72 28.55
CA ASP A 110 4.36 -11.46 27.82
C ASP A 110 5.05 -10.41 28.69
N THR A 111 6.28 -10.07 28.34
CA THR A 111 7.08 -9.11 29.09
C THR A 111 6.99 -7.69 28.54
N PHE A 112 6.29 -7.50 27.41
CA PHE A 112 6.20 -6.23 26.70
C PHE A 112 5.55 -5.09 27.54
N PRO A 113 4.50 -5.34 28.34
CA PRO A 113 3.92 -4.29 29.19
C PRO A 113 4.93 -3.73 30.20
N TYR A 114 5.78 -4.59 30.78
CA TYR A 114 6.79 -4.16 31.75
C TYR A 114 7.92 -3.36 31.10
N GLN A 115 8.34 -3.76 29.89
CA GLN A 115 9.35 -3.04 29.13
C GLN A 115 8.89 -1.63 28.75
N GLN A 116 7.65 -1.49 28.26
CA GLN A 116 7.07 -0.18 27.96
C GLN A 116 6.96 0.71 29.20
N GLN A 117 6.42 0.19 30.32
CA GLN A 117 6.31 0.95 31.57
C GLN A 117 7.66 1.49 32.06
N VAL A 118 8.72 0.67 32.01
CA VAL A 118 10.07 1.10 32.44
C VAL A 118 10.66 2.14 31.50
N GLN A 119 10.39 2.05 30.19
CA GLN A 119 10.83 3.06 29.21
C GLN A 119 10.11 4.40 29.43
N GLU A 120 8.80 4.38 29.71
CA GLU A 120 8.02 5.58 30.03
C GLU A 120 8.46 6.22 31.35
N GLU A 121 8.70 5.43 32.42
CA GLU A 121 9.22 5.92 33.70
C GLU A 121 10.62 6.56 33.56
N MET A 122 11.51 5.96 32.74
CA MET A 122 12.84 6.54 32.46
C MET A 122 12.77 7.80 31.59
N ALA A 123 11.81 7.88 30.68
CA ALA A 123 11.56 9.08 29.89
C ALA A 123 11.02 10.22 30.76
N ALA A 124 10.07 9.93 31.66
CA ALA A 124 9.51 10.90 32.59
C ALA A 124 10.54 11.45 33.60
N GLN A 125 11.43 10.59 34.13
CA GLN A 125 12.50 11.02 35.05
C GLN A 125 13.58 11.88 34.39
N LYS A 126 13.74 11.82 33.07
CA LYS A 126 14.61 12.74 32.32
C LYS A 126 13.98 14.12 32.13
N THR A 127 12.66 14.23 32.19
CA THR A 127 11.93 15.49 32.00
C THR A 127 11.78 16.30 33.29
N GLU A 128 11.85 15.68 34.47
CA GLU A 128 11.68 16.39 35.76
C GLU A 128 12.95 17.02 36.36
N LYS A 129 14.14 16.82 35.77
CA LYS A 129 15.40 17.33 36.36
C LYS A 129 16.11 18.47 35.63
N GLN A 130 15.58 19.02 34.54
CA GLN A 130 16.17 20.21 33.94
C GLN A 130 15.12 21.12 33.29
N GLU A 131 14.79 22.18 34.00
CA GLU A 131 14.71 23.55 33.46
C GLU A 131 14.92 24.55 34.63
N PRO A 132 15.36 25.81 34.39
CA PRO A 132 15.76 26.40 33.11
C PRO A 132 17.14 27.09 33.18
N GLN A 133 17.92 27.07 32.10
CA GLN A 133 18.64 28.26 31.59
C GLN A 133 19.55 27.97 30.38
N LYS A 134 19.41 28.89 29.41
CA LYS A 134 20.40 29.38 28.43
C LYS A 134 20.58 28.62 27.11
N GLN A 135 19.83 29.16 26.14
CA GLN A 135 20.34 29.61 24.84
C GLN A 135 21.74 30.25 24.95
N GLU A 136 22.50 30.18 23.85
CA GLU A 136 23.85 30.75 23.63
C GLU A 136 25.03 29.92 24.17
N ASN A 137 25.39 28.84 23.46
CA ASN A 137 26.74 28.65 22.92
C ASN A 137 26.79 27.33 22.14
N MET A 138 26.49 27.41 20.84
CA MET A 138 26.66 26.29 19.91
C MET A 138 27.72 26.60 18.84
N GLU A 139 28.73 27.38 19.22
CA GLU A 139 29.97 27.51 18.47
C GLU A 139 31.14 27.23 19.41
N GLN A 140 32.08 26.41 18.94
CA GLN A 140 33.30 25.93 19.64
C GLN A 140 33.12 24.73 20.58
N GLN A 141 33.03 23.52 20.00
CA GLN A 141 33.93 22.39 20.34
C GLN A 141 33.62 21.19 19.45
N LYS A 142 34.05 21.28 18.19
CA LYS A 142 34.50 20.13 17.42
C LYS A 142 35.98 20.36 17.17
N GLU A 143 36.82 19.90 18.07
CA GLU A 143 38.16 19.37 17.77
C GLU A 143 38.80 18.83 19.05
N GLN A 144 39.52 17.72 18.88
CA GLN A 144 40.31 16.96 19.86
C GLN A 144 39.57 16.01 20.81
N GLN A 145 39.42 14.75 20.37
CA GLN A 145 40.20 13.63 20.91
C GLN A 145 39.99 12.36 20.06
N GLU A 146 40.94 12.09 19.16
CA GLU A 146 41.38 10.71 18.87
C GLU A 146 42.32 10.30 20.04
N SER A 147 42.43 9.07 20.55
CA SER A 147 42.42 7.72 19.95
C SER A 147 42.21 6.67 21.11
N PRO A 148 42.51 5.36 20.99
CA PRO A 148 41.95 4.33 20.10
C PRO A 148 41.62 3.03 20.89
N GLN A 149 40.40 2.48 20.83
CA GLN A 149 40.22 1.03 21.09
C GLN A 149 38.92 0.44 20.52
N GLN A 150 39.14 -0.48 19.58
CA GLN A 150 38.27 -1.57 19.10
C GLN A 150 36.95 -1.21 18.42
N THR A 151 37.11 -0.82 17.15
CA THR A 151 36.22 -1.15 16.03
C THR A 151 36.02 -2.67 15.88
N GLN A 152 34.94 -3.20 16.46
CA GLN A 152 34.26 -4.40 15.93
C GLN A 152 32.76 -4.10 15.87
N GLY A 153 32.24 -3.96 14.65
CA GLY A 153 30.80 -3.78 14.40
C GLY A 153 30.40 -2.62 13.47
N ARG A 154 31.31 -2.03 12.68
CA ARG A 154 30.92 -1.26 11.49
C ARG A 154 31.26 -2.07 10.24
N GLN A 155 30.49 -3.13 9.97
CA GLN A 155 30.46 -3.66 8.60
C GLN A 155 29.69 -2.62 7.78
N GLY A 156 30.43 -1.84 6.96
CA GLY A 156 29.83 -0.92 6.00
C GLY A 156 28.96 -1.67 4.99
N TYR A 157 28.25 -0.92 4.14
CA TYR A 157 27.46 -1.49 3.04
C TYR A 157 28.30 -2.48 2.22
N GLN A 158 27.86 -3.73 2.13
CA GLN A 158 28.49 -4.75 1.30
C GLN A 158 27.48 -5.26 0.28
N PRO A 159 27.68 -5.04 -1.04
CA PRO A 159 26.84 -5.66 -2.04
C PRO A 159 27.00 -7.19 -2.03
N ILE A 160 26.03 -7.86 -2.60
CA ILE A 160 26.06 -9.31 -2.76
C ILE A 160 27.18 -9.66 -3.75
N ASN A 161 28.01 -10.64 -3.38
CA ASN A 161 29.03 -11.15 -4.28
C ASN A 161 28.37 -12.07 -5.32
N GLU A 162 28.42 -11.66 -6.59
CA GLU A 162 27.86 -12.41 -7.72
C GLU A 162 28.43 -13.83 -7.83
N SER A 163 29.69 -14.05 -7.44
CA SER A 163 30.32 -15.38 -7.52
C SER A 163 29.68 -16.42 -6.58
N LYS A 164 28.83 -15.98 -5.64
CA LYS A 164 28.07 -16.85 -4.74
C LYS A 164 26.70 -17.24 -5.30
N ILE A 165 26.34 -16.77 -6.49
CA ILE A 165 25.05 -17.04 -7.12
C ILE A 165 25.18 -18.28 -8.00
N ASN A 166 24.32 -19.27 -7.76
CA ASN A 166 24.22 -20.45 -8.61
C ASN A 166 23.35 -20.17 -9.84
N TRP A 167 23.95 -19.62 -10.89
CA TRP A 167 23.23 -19.22 -12.11
C TRP A 167 22.53 -20.39 -12.82
N GLN A 168 23.14 -21.58 -12.82
CA GLN A 168 22.54 -22.77 -13.44
C GLN A 168 21.22 -23.13 -12.74
N GLU A 169 21.20 -23.13 -11.41
CA GLU A 169 19.99 -23.40 -10.64
C GLU A 169 18.90 -22.35 -10.88
N LEU A 170 19.26 -21.08 -11.07
CA LEU A 170 18.29 -20.04 -11.37
C LEU A 170 17.68 -20.19 -12.77
N GLU A 171 18.49 -20.59 -13.75
CA GLU A 171 18.01 -20.91 -15.10
C GLU A 171 17.11 -22.15 -15.06
N ASP A 172 17.50 -23.22 -14.37
CA ASP A 172 16.73 -24.47 -14.31
C ASP A 172 15.40 -24.30 -13.53
N ARG A 173 15.42 -23.60 -12.39
CA ARG A 173 14.22 -23.44 -11.55
C ARG A 173 13.28 -22.34 -12.02
N TRP A 174 13.83 -21.25 -12.57
CA TRP A 174 13.07 -20.02 -12.85
C TRP A 174 13.16 -19.56 -14.30
N GLY A 175 13.97 -20.19 -15.16
CA GLY A 175 14.18 -19.74 -16.54
C GLY A 175 14.90 -18.39 -16.62
N VAL A 176 15.61 -17.98 -15.56
CA VAL A 176 16.26 -16.66 -15.47
C VAL A 176 17.72 -16.78 -15.87
N LYS A 177 18.12 -16.03 -16.90
CA LYS A 177 19.49 -15.99 -17.40
C LYS A 177 20.24 -14.79 -16.85
N ARG A 178 21.51 -15.00 -16.48
CA ARG A 178 22.42 -13.92 -16.05
C ARG A 178 22.47 -12.78 -17.07
N ASP A 179 22.74 -13.11 -18.32
CA ASP A 179 23.00 -12.14 -19.38
C ASP A 179 21.79 -11.22 -19.64
N ASP A 180 20.58 -11.72 -19.44
CA ASP A 180 19.37 -10.93 -19.62
C ASP A 180 19.21 -9.90 -18.49
N LEU A 181 19.52 -10.28 -17.25
CA LEU A 181 19.55 -9.36 -16.10
C LEU A 181 20.68 -8.34 -16.19
N GLU A 182 21.83 -8.73 -16.74
CA GLU A 182 22.95 -7.81 -16.98
C GLU A 182 22.60 -6.76 -18.04
N LYS A 183 22.06 -7.20 -19.19
CA LYS A 183 21.63 -6.31 -20.29
C LYS A 183 20.56 -5.32 -19.87
N SER A 184 19.63 -5.71 -18.99
CA SER A 184 18.61 -4.80 -18.46
C SER A 184 19.13 -3.85 -17.37
N GLY A 185 20.34 -4.10 -16.84
CA GLY A 185 20.90 -3.42 -15.68
C GLY A 185 20.27 -3.85 -14.34
N ASP A 186 19.39 -4.84 -14.35
CA ASP A 186 18.73 -5.33 -13.13
C ASP A 186 19.66 -6.15 -12.25
N LEU A 187 20.64 -6.86 -12.83
CA LEU A 187 21.65 -7.58 -12.07
C LEU A 187 22.34 -6.65 -11.07
N THR A 188 22.77 -5.47 -11.52
CA THR A 188 23.42 -4.48 -10.65
C THR A 188 22.49 -4.06 -9.52
N LYS A 189 21.22 -3.77 -9.80
CA LYS A 189 20.24 -3.39 -8.77
C LYS A 189 20.06 -4.51 -7.74
N MET A 190 19.92 -5.76 -8.19
CA MET A 190 19.68 -6.92 -7.35
C MET A 190 20.88 -7.24 -6.46
N LEU A 191 22.11 -7.14 -6.98
CA LEU A 191 23.34 -7.28 -6.17
C LEU A 191 23.42 -6.22 -5.07
N HIS A 192 22.79 -5.06 -5.30
CA HIS A 192 22.68 -3.98 -4.33
C HIS A 192 21.42 -4.06 -3.45
N TYR A 193 20.81 -5.25 -3.34
CA TYR A 193 19.58 -5.55 -2.61
C TYR A 193 18.31 -4.84 -3.12
N GLY A 194 18.34 -4.33 -4.35
CA GLY A 194 17.17 -3.84 -5.05
C GLY A 194 16.37 -4.98 -5.71
N LYS A 195 15.20 -4.64 -6.26
CA LYS A 195 14.43 -5.53 -7.12
C LYS A 195 14.65 -5.19 -8.60
N SER A 196 14.62 -6.20 -9.47
CA SER A 196 14.59 -6.03 -10.93
C SER A 196 13.34 -5.27 -11.39
N ASP A 197 13.25 -4.97 -12.69
CA ASP A 197 11.96 -4.73 -13.33
C ASP A 197 11.13 -6.03 -13.44
N LEU A 198 9.93 -5.97 -14.02
CA LEU A 198 9.16 -7.17 -14.33
C LEU A 198 9.90 -8.01 -15.39
N VAL A 199 10.15 -9.26 -15.04
CA VAL A 199 10.76 -10.27 -15.90
C VAL A 199 9.89 -11.51 -15.93
N LYS A 200 9.94 -12.21 -17.07
CA LYS A 200 9.26 -13.49 -17.24
C LYS A 200 10.06 -14.57 -16.56
N VAL A 201 9.42 -15.29 -15.64
CA VAL A 201 9.97 -16.49 -14.99
C VAL A 201 9.16 -17.71 -15.39
N LYS A 202 9.83 -18.87 -15.38
CA LYS A 202 9.27 -20.17 -15.71
C LYS A 202 9.40 -21.17 -14.57
N PRO A 203 8.77 -20.93 -13.40
CA PRO A 203 8.76 -21.92 -12.34
C PRO A 203 8.09 -23.21 -12.75
N THR A 204 8.63 -24.31 -12.25
CA THR A 204 8.05 -25.65 -12.42
C THR A 204 7.37 -26.08 -11.12
N PHE A 205 6.06 -26.35 -11.19
CA PHE A 205 5.26 -26.83 -10.07
C PHE A 205 4.56 -28.13 -10.48
N GLY A 206 4.75 -29.21 -9.71
CA GLY A 206 4.09 -30.49 -10.01
C GLY A 206 4.47 -31.13 -11.36
N GLY A 207 5.63 -30.76 -11.92
CA GLY A 207 6.09 -31.24 -13.24
C GLY A 207 5.65 -30.38 -14.43
N GLU A 208 4.84 -29.34 -14.21
CA GLU A 208 4.41 -28.38 -15.23
C GLU A 208 5.09 -27.03 -15.04
N SER A 209 5.54 -26.43 -16.14
CA SER A 209 6.16 -25.10 -16.13
C SER A 209 5.15 -24.01 -16.47
N PHE A 210 5.13 -22.94 -15.67
CA PHE A 210 4.22 -21.81 -15.85
C PHE A 210 5.01 -20.56 -16.20
N GLU A 211 4.60 -19.80 -17.21
CA GLU A 211 5.21 -18.51 -17.52
C GLU A 211 4.49 -17.41 -16.73
N LEU A 212 5.21 -16.73 -15.84
CA LEU A 212 4.68 -15.71 -14.94
C LEU A 212 5.55 -14.46 -14.98
N ASP A 213 4.95 -13.29 -14.80
CA ASP A 213 5.69 -12.04 -14.60
C ASP A 213 5.99 -11.83 -13.11
N ALA A 214 7.26 -11.58 -12.79
CA ALA A 214 7.73 -11.31 -11.44
C ALA A 214 8.82 -10.25 -11.42
N ARG A 215 8.96 -9.55 -10.31
CA ARG A 215 10.21 -8.85 -9.99
C ARG A 215 11.11 -9.79 -9.19
N LEU A 216 12.41 -9.67 -9.32
CA LEU A 216 13.37 -10.55 -8.68
C LEU A 216 14.23 -9.77 -7.70
N SER A 217 14.55 -10.36 -6.56
CA SER A 217 15.59 -9.87 -5.65
C SER A 217 16.51 -11.01 -5.22
N PHE A 218 17.71 -10.66 -4.77
CA PHE A 218 18.59 -11.59 -4.10
C PHE A 218 18.47 -11.43 -2.59
N LYS A 219 18.38 -12.56 -1.87
CA LYS A 219 18.41 -12.62 -0.42
C LYS A 219 19.63 -13.43 0.02
N LYS A 220 20.35 -12.90 1.01
CA LYS A 220 21.46 -13.59 1.67
C LYS A 220 20.93 -14.24 2.94
N ASP A 221 21.25 -15.51 3.17
CA ASP A 221 20.94 -16.20 4.44
C ASP A 221 22.03 -15.96 5.51
N GLY A 222 21.83 -16.51 6.71
CA GLY A 222 22.77 -16.40 7.83
C GLY A 222 24.15 -17.03 7.60
N GLU A 223 24.24 -17.99 6.67
CA GLU A 223 25.49 -18.65 6.26
C GLU A 223 26.19 -17.89 5.12
N GLY A 224 25.46 -16.98 4.48
CA GLY A 224 25.94 -16.13 3.42
C GLY A 224 25.80 -16.69 2.02
N ASN A 225 24.94 -17.70 1.84
CA ASN A 225 24.47 -18.16 0.54
C ASN A 225 23.43 -17.18 -0.02
N VAL A 226 23.32 -17.14 -1.34
CA VAL A 226 22.45 -16.20 -2.04
C VAL A 226 21.33 -16.98 -2.73
N SER A 227 20.08 -16.61 -2.44
CA SER A 227 18.90 -17.17 -3.09
C SER A 227 18.16 -16.09 -3.90
N LEU A 228 17.51 -16.51 -4.99
CA LEU A 228 16.62 -15.67 -5.78
C LEU A 228 15.21 -15.70 -5.19
N VAL A 229 14.64 -14.53 -4.94
CA VAL A 229 13.28 -14.37 -4.44
C VAL A 229 12.41 -13.73 -5.52
N PRO A 230 11.45 -14.46 -6.10
CA PRO A 230 10.48 -13.90 -7.04
C PRO A 230 9.31 -13.23 -6.32
N HIS A 231 8.96 -12.04 -6.82
CA HIS A 231 7.86 -11.20 -6.36
C HIS A 231 6.82 -11.12 -7.47
N PHE A 232 5.84 -12.03 -7.42
CA PHE A 232 4.78 -12.12 -8.43
C PHE A 232 3.75 -11.00 -8.31
N ILE A 233 3.16 -10.64 -9.46
CA ILE A 233 2.07 -9.67 -9.52
C ILE A 233 0.82 -10.22 -8.81
N ARG A 234 0.28 -9.46 -7.85
CA ARG A 234 -0.94 -9.79 -7.11
C ARG A 234 -2.11 -8.99 -7.67
N LYS A 235 -3.28 -9.63 -7.80
CA LYS A 235 -4.53 -8.96 -8.21
C LYS A 235 -5.04 -8.01 -7.13
N GLU A 236 -4.92 -8.41 -5.87
CA GLU A 236 -5.47 -7.66 -4.73
C GLU A 236 -4.41 -7.46 -3.64
N GLN A 237 -4.47 -6.28 -3.03
CA GLN A 237 -3.65 -5.90 -1.89
C GLN A 237 -4.43 -6.26 -0.63
N LYS A 238 -3.95 -7.25 0.14
CA LYS A 238 -4.49 -7.56 1.47
C LYS A 238 -3.99 -6.49 2.45
N LEU A 239 -4.81 -5.47 2.69
CA LEU A 239 -4.47 -4.33 3.55
C LEU A 239 -5.04 -4.45 4.97
N ASP A 240 -5.24 -5.67 5.46
CA ASP A 240 -5.75 -5.91 6.81
C ASP A 240 -4.60 -5.88 7.83
N GLU A 241 -3.55 -6.66 7.56
CA GLU A 241 -2.37 -6.78 8.40
C GLU A 241 -1.12 -7.10 7.57
N TYR A 242 0.05 -6.78 8.15
CA TYR A 242 1.34 -7.11 7.58
C TYR A 242 2.31 -7.46 8.70
N LYS A 243 2.88 -8.67 8.67
CA LYS A 243 3.80 -9.16 9.72
C LYS A 243 3.27 -8.89 11.14
N GLU A 244 2.03 -9.33 11.39
CA GLU A 244 1.32 -9.19 12.68
C GLU A 244 0.93 -7.73 13.05
N HIS A 245 1.43 -6.72 12.31
CA HIS A 245 0.97 -5.35 12.43
C HIS A 245 -0.37 -5.16 11.71
N LYS A 246 -1.42 -4.82 12.46
CA LYS A 246 -2.74 -4.51 11.90
C LYS A 246 -2.78 -3.07 11.42
N PHE A 247 -3.22 -2.87 10.19
CA PHE A 247 -3.33 -1.53 9.62
C PHE A 247 -4.56 -0.79 10.18
N SER A 248 -4.39 0.50 10.47
CA SER A 248 -5.50 1.41 10.76
C SER A 248 -6.26 1.80 9.48
N ASP A 249 -7.40 2.49 9.61
CA ASP A 249 -8.09 3.06 8.44
C ASP A 249 -7.24 4.08 7.69
N ASP A 250 -6.50 4.92 8.43
CA ASP A 250 -5.59 5.91 7.86
C ASP A 250 -4.40 5.25 7.15
N ASP A 251 -3.85 4.17 7.72
CA ASP A 251 -2.80 3.38 7.08
C ASP A 251 -3.28 2.83 5.73
N ARG A 252 -4.46 2.19 5.72
CA ARG A 252 -5.07 1.66 4.50
C ARG A 252 -5.31 2.75 3.47
N LYS A 253 -5.81 3.90 3.91
CA LYS A 253 -6.05 5.05 3.04
C LYS A 253 -4.74 5.56 2.43
N ASN A 254 -3.70 5.78 3.24
CA ASN A 254 -2.41 6.25 2.76
C ASN A 254 -1.76 5.27 1.78
N LEU A 255 -1.82 3.97 2.08
CA LEU A 255 -1.30 2.92 1.19
C LEU A 255 -2.04 2.90 -0.16
N ARG A 256 -3.35 3.10 -0.18
CA ARG A 256 -4.14 3.20 -1.43
C ARG A 256 -3.87 4.48 -2.21
N GLU A 257 -3.77 5.62 -1.52
CA GLU A 257 -3.65 6.93 -2.15
C GLU A 257 -2.23 7.21 -2.64
N THR A 258 -1.23 6.90 -1.81
CA THR A 258 0.17 7.26 -2.04
C THR A 258 1.05 6.07 -2.38
N GLY A 259 0.64 4.86 -1.99
CA GLY A 259 1.50 3.66 -2.04
C GLY A 259 2.43 3.52 -0.83
N ASN A 260 2.37 4.43 0.15
CA ASN A 260 3.21 4.43 1.34
C ASN A 260 2.35 4.54 2.61
N LEU A 261 2.80 3.95 3.71
CA LEU A 261 2.02 3.90 4.96
C LEU A 261 1.76 5.28 5.57
N GLY A 262 2.68 6.22 5.39
CA GLY A 262 2.57 7.57 5.96
C GLY A 262 3.14 7.72 7.36
N ARG A 263 3.72 6.67 7.93
CA ARG A 263 4.40 6.68 9.23
C ARG A 263 5.40 5.52 9.33
N VAL A 264 6.28 5.58 10.33
CA VAL A 264 7.08 4.44 10.76
C VAL A 264 6.25 3.56 11.68
N VAL A 265 6.38 2.24 11.52
CA VAL A 265 5.76 1.23 12.38
C VAL A 265 6.77 0.22 12.85
N ASP A 266 6.55 -0.30 14.03
CA ASP A 266 7.31 -1.39 14.59
C ASP A 266 6.88 -2.71 13.95
N ILE A 267 7.83 -3.42 13.36
CA ILE A 267 7.61 -4.67 12.64
C ILE A 267 8.50 -5.76 13.23
N GLU A 268 7.89 -6.89 13.55
CA GLU A 268 8.64 -8.07 14.00
C GLU A 268 9.37 -8.72 12.82
N ASP A 269 10.69 -8.81 12.94
CA ASP A 269 11.49 -9.64 12.07
C ASP A 269 11.20 -11.11 12.38
N ARG A 270 10.66 -11.85 11.41
CA ARG A 270 10.24 -13.24 11.63
C ARG A 270 11.39 -14.20 11.89
N GLU A 271 12.62 -13.84 11.52
CA GLU A 271 13.81 -14.67 11.71
C GLU A 271 14.41 -14.44 13.10
N THR A 272 14.48 -13.18 13.55
CA THR A 272 15.13 -12.83 14.82
C THR A 272 14.15 -12.59 15.98
N GLY A 273 12.87 -12.34 15.69
CA GLY A 273 11.88 -11.85 16.64
C GLY A 273 12.11 -10.40 17.08
N GLU A 274 13.06 -9.69 16.46
CA GLU A 274 13.38 -8.31 16.80
C GLU A 274 12.28 -7.38 16.29
N ILE A 275 11.84 -6.45 17.14
CA ILE A 275 10.91 -5.40 16.77
C ILE A 275 11.71 -4.25 16.16
N ILE A 276 11.56 -4.04 14.85
CA ILE A 276 12.35 -3.08 14.09
C ILE A 276 11.44 -1.95 13.56
N PRO A 277 11.72 -0.68 13.89
CA PRO A 277 10.99 0.45 13.32
C PRO A 277 11.27 0.51 11.82
N SER A 278 10.20 0.43 11.03
CA SER A 278 10.26 0.19 9.59
C SER A 278 9.29 1.08 8.82
N TYR A 279 9.68 1.47 7.61
CA TYR A 279 8.75 2.04 6.63
C TYR A 279 8.05 0.91 5.90
N ILE A 280 6.78 1.13 5.53
CA ILE A 280 6.00 0.19 4.72
C ILE A 280 5.52 0.89 3.46
N SER A 281 5.68 0.23 2.32
CA SER A 281 5.19 0.68 1.02
C SER A 281 4.63 -0.49 0.21
N ILE A 282 3.79 -0.16 -0.75
CA ILE A 282 3.34 -1.07 -1.80
C ILE A 282 4.29 -0.95 -2.99
N ASP A 283 4.84 -2.09 -3.41
CA ASP A 283 5.48 -2.22 -4.71
C ASP A 283 4.41 -2.07 -5.80
N ARG A 284 4.44 -0.93 -6.48
CA ARG A 284 3.44 -0.54 -7.48
C ARG A 284 3.35 -1.50 -8.68
N LYS A 285 4.40 -2.29 -8.93
CA LYS A 285 4.44 -3.22 -10.07
C LYS A 285 3.87 -4.59 -9.72
N THR A 286 4.01 -5.00 -8.46
CA THR A 286 3.62 -6.35 -8.00
C THR A 286 2.44 -6.34 -7.03
N ASN A 287 2.01 -5.15 -6.57
CA ASN A 287 1.04 -4.96 -5.49
C ASN A 287 1.45 -5.64 -4.17
N GLU A 288 2.75 -5.92 -3.99
CA GLU A 288 3.27 -6.49 -2.77
C GLU A 288 3.53 -5.42 -1.71
N ILE A 289 3.09 -5.70 -0.48
CA ILE A 289 3.46 -4.89 0.69
C ILE A 289 4.86 -5.31 1.13
N THR A 290 5.74 -4.34 1.28
CA THR A 290 7.13 -4.53 1.68
C THR A 290 7.52 -3.53 2.76
N ASP A 291 8.54 -3.89 3.53
CA ASP A 291 9.11 -3.06 4.57
C ASP A 291 10.63 -2.88 4.43
N ILE A 292 11.14 -1.79 4.99
CA ILE A 292 12.57 -1.57 5.20
C ILE A 292 12.80 -0.95 6.57
N PRO A 293 13.80 -1.42 7.35
CA PRO A 293 14.21 -0.77 8.58
C PRO A 293 14.53 0.71 8.38
N ALA A 294 14.05 1.56 9.29
CA ALA A 294 14.18 3.00 9.15
C ALA A 294 15.66 3.45 9.11
N ASN A 295 16.54 2.75 9.83
CA ASN A 295 17.99 3.00 9.85
C ASN A 295 18.71 2.63 8.52
N LYS A 296 18.05 1.89 7.62
CA LYS A 296 18.59 1.55 6.29
C LYS A 296 18.15 2.52 5.20
N VAL A 297 17.32 3.51 5.52
CA VAL A 297 16.84 4.53 4.58
C VAL A 297 17.66 5.79 4.74
N ARG A 298 18.19 6.31 3.63
CA ARG A 298 18.89 7.59 3.60
C ARG A 298 17.95 8.70 3.17
N ILE A 299 17.79 9.71 4.04
CA ILE A 299 17.09 10.96 3.70
C ILE A 299 18.14 11.99 3.28
N PRO A 300 18.12 12.45 2.01
CA PRO A 300 19.11 13.41 1.52
C PRO A 300 18.80 14.83 2.01
N GLU A 301 19.85 15.65 2.12
CA GLU A 301 19.73 17.08 2.43
C GLU A 301 19.33 17.92 1.20
N ARG A 302 19.47 17.35 -0.01
CA ARG A 302 19.16 18.02 -1.28
C ARG A 302 18.62 17.02 -2.29
N ILE A 303 17.64 17.44 -3.08
CA ILE A 303 17.13 16.69 -4.23
C ILE A 303 17.24 17.59 -5.46
N GLY A 304 18.07 17.18 -6.41
CA GLY A 304 18.48 18.05 -7.52
C GLY A 304 19.23 19.28 -6.98
N LYS A 305 18.69 20.47 -7.26
CA LYS A 305 19.17 21.75 -6.71
C LYS A 305 18.37 22.23 -5.50
N THR A 306 17.26 21.56 -5.16
CA THR A 306 16.39 21.95 -4.05
C THR A 306 16.88 21.40 -2.72
N GLU A 307 17.10 22.28 -1.76
CA GLU A 307 17.39 21.91 -0.37
C GLU A 307 16.16 21.36 0.35
N ILE A 308 16.40 20.32 1.15
CA ILE A 308 15.42 19.70 2.03
C ILE A 308 15.73 20.17 3.45
N THR A 309 14.84 20.99 4.01
CA THR A 309 15.06 21.61 5.32
C THR A 309 15.12 20.55 6.41
N LYS A 310 15.71 20.87 7.56
CA LYS A 310 15.79 19.93 8.68
C LYS A 310 14.40 19.42 9.10
N GLN A 311 13.41 20.31 9.17
CA GLN A 311 12.02 19.97 9.45
C GLN A 311 11.44 18.99 8.42
N GLU A 312 11.67 19.23 7.12
CA GLU A 312 11.22 18.33 6.06
C GLU A 312 11.90 16.96 6.14
N GLN A 313 13.20 16.93 6.46
CA GLN A 313 13.90 15.67 6.69
C GLN A 313 13.34 14.93 7.91
N ASP A 314 12.98 15.62 8.99
CA ASP A 314 12.40 15.00 10.18
C ASP A 314 10.98 14.47 9.91
N MET A 315 10.19 15.19 9.10
CA MET A 315 8.91 14.67 8.58
C MET A 315 9.12 13.38 7.79
N LEU A 316 10.08 13.36 6.86
CA LEU A 316 10.40 12.17 6.06
C LEU A 316 10.92 11.03 6.93
N ARG A 317 11.76 11.31 7.93
CA ARG A 317 12.23 10.33 8.92
C ARG A 317 11.05 9.71 9.69
N ALA A 318 10.03 10.50 10.00
CA ALA A 318 8.79 10.00 10.61
C ALA A 318 7.86 9.25 9.63
N GLY A 319 8.20 9.17 8.34
CA GLY A 319 7.37 8.54 7.29
C GLY A 319 6.28 9.44 6.70
N LEU A 320 6.21 10.68 7.18
CA LEU A 320 5.22 11.66 6.76
C LEU A 320 5.55 12.23 5.37
N PRO A 321 4.53 12.59 4.56
CA PRO A 321 4.74 13.25 3.29
C PRO A 321 5.07 14.73 3.45
N VAL A 322 6.07 15.23 2.72
CA VAL A 322 6.32 16.67 2.51
C VAL A 322 5.57 17.08 1.25
N ARG A 323 4.39 17.67 1.43
CA ARG A 323 3.49 18.04 0.33
C ARG A 323 3.94 19.33 -0.33
N ASP A 324 3.60 19.45 -1.61
CA ASP A 324 3.73 20.69 -2.37
C ASP A 324 5.14 21.31 -2.37
N LYS A 325 6.17 20.46 -2.29
CA LYS A 325 7.57 20.89 -2.38
C LYS A 325 7.90 21.29 -3.81
N LEU A 326 8.44 22.51 -3.97
CA LEU A 326 9.03 22.95 -5.24
C LEU A 326 10.40 22.31 -5.45
N ILE A 327 10.49 21.44 -6.45
CA ILE A 327 11.71 20.76 -6.86
C ILE A 327 12.29 21.42 -8.09
N GLU A 328 13.58 21.75 -8.03
CA GLU A 328 14.41 22.15 -9.17
C GLU A 328 15.40 21.02 -9.48
N ARG A 329 15.29 20.48 -10.69
CA ARG A 329 16.21 19.45 -11.19
C ARG A 329 17.55 20.06 -11.57
N ASN A 330 18.55 19.20 -11.75
CA ASN A 330 19.88 19.61 -12.20
C ASN A 330 19.84 20.32 -13.58
N ASP A 331 18.91 19.92 -14.45
CA ASP A 331 18.65 20.53 -15.76
C ASP A 331 17.86 21.86 -15.70
N GLY A 332 17.56 22.37 -14.49
CA GLY A 332 16.84 23.62 -14.25
C GLY A 332 15.32 23.51 -14.35
N ARG A 333 14.76 22.35 -14.71
CA ARG A 333 13.29 22.17 -14.73
C ARG A 333 12.72 22.23 -13.32
N LYS A 334 11.63 22.97 -13.15
CA LYS A 334 10.93 23.15 -11.88
C LYS A 334 9.54 22.52 -11.88
N PHE A 335 9.18 21.86 -10.79
CA PHE A 335 7.84 21.32 -10.58
C PHE A 335 7.53 21.22 -9.10
N VAL A 336 6.25 21.22 -8.75
CA VAL A 336 5.75 21.03 -7.38
C VAL A 336 5.31 19.58 -7.25
N THR A 337 5.67 18.92 -6.16
CA THR A 337 5.30 17.51 -5.91
C THR A 337 5.25 17.22 -4.42
N THR A 338 4.66 16.08 -4.05
CA THR A 338 4.83 15.51 -2.72
C THR A 338 6.06 14.62 -2.69
N LEU A 339 6.87 14.77 -1.65
CA LEU A 339 7.98 13.88 -1.31
C LEU A 339 7.55 12.93 -0.19
N GLN A 340 7.93 11.66 -0.28
CA GLN A 340 7.71 10.69 0.80
C GLN A 340 8.74 9.58 0.76
N VAL A 341 9.03 8.95 1.90
CA VAL A 341 9.86 7.75 1.92
C VAL A 341 9.16 6.58 1.25
N ASN A 342 9.89 5.84 0.42
CA ASN A 342 9.44 4.63 -0.25
C ASN A 342 10.46 3.50 -0.09
N VAL A 343 9.95 2.31 0.17
CA VAL A 343 10.76 1.10 0.41
C VAL A 343 11.60 0.72 -0.81
N GLU A 344 11.00 0.73 -2.00
CA GLU A 344 11.67 0.32 -3.25
C GLU A 344 12.80 1.28 -3.64
N GLN A 345 12.60 2.59 -3.41
CA GLN A 345 13.63 3.60 -3.65
C GLN A 345 14.70 3.62 -2.54
N ARG A 346 14.46 2.92 -1.42
CA ARG A 346 15.29 2.96 -0.20
C ARG A 346 15.59 4.39 0.25
N GLY A 347 14.63 5.28 0.05
CA GLY A 347 14.84 6.71 0.10
C GLY A 347 13.58 7.49 -0.21
N VAL A 348 13.76 8.77 -0.52
CA VAL A 348 12.67 9.69 -0.82
C VAL A 348 12.25 9.55 -2.28
N GLU A 349 10.97 9.27 -2.52
CA GLU A 349 10.35 9.27 -3.84
C GLU A 349 9.56 10.56 -4.10
N PHE A 350 9.35 10.86 -5.38
CA PHE A 350 8.29 11.76 -5.82
C PHE A 350 6.99 10.96 -5.87
N VAL A 351 6.04 11.25 -4.98
CA VAL A 351 4.78 10.51 -4.92
C VAL A 351 4.05 10.66 -6.27
N PRO A 352 3.81 9.58 -7.01
CA PRO A 352 3.17 9.62 -8.32
C PRO A 352 1.80 10.29 -8.28
N GLY A 353 1.49 11.02 -9.34
CA GLY A 353 0.22 11.76 -9.46
C GLY A 353 0.20 13.11 -8.74
N THR A 354 1.21 13.43 -7.91
CA THR A 354 1.26 14.72 -7.19
C THR A 354 2.03 15.81 -7.92
N GLY A 355 2.82 15.43 -8.93
CA GLY A 355 3.63 16.34 -9.74
C GLY A 355 2.78 17.32 -10.56
N ARG A 356 3.01 18.62 -10.38
CA ARG A 356 2.33 19.71 -11.11
C ARG A 356 3.28 20.86 -11.44
N SER A 357 2.99 21.61 -12.51
CA SER A 357 3.81 22.77 -12.86
C SER A 357 3.68 23.88 -11.80
N PRO A 358 4.71 24.73 -11.57
CA PRO A 358 4.63 25.81 -10.59
C PRO A 358 3.47 26.77 -10.86
N ARG A 359 3.20 27.05 -12.14
CA ARG A 359 2.06 27.90 -12.56
C ARG A 359 0.71 27.28 -12.19
N THR A 360 0.59 25.96 -12.32
CA THR A 360 -0.62 25.21 -11.93
C THR A 360 -0.83 25.22 -10.43
N ALA A 361 0.26 25.09 -9.65
CA ALA A 361 0.20 25.15 -8.18
C ALA A 361 -0.29 26.51 -7.69
N GLN A 362 0.31 27.61 -8.17
CA GLN A 362 -0.11 28.98 -7.82
C GLN A 362 -1.59 29.26 -8.16
N THR A 363 -2.06 28.76 -9.30
CA THR A 363 -3.47 28.94 -9.71
C THR A 363 -4.46 28.14 -8.83
N GLN A 364 -4.00 27.06 -8.18
CA GLN A 364 -4.82 26.27 -7.26
C GLN A 364 -4.80 26.85 -5.84
N GLU A 365 -3.67 27.39 -5.38
CA GLU A 365 -3.56 28.12 -4.11
C GLU A 365 -4.43 29.38 -4.12
N ALA A 366 -4.40 30.17 -5.20
CA ALA A 366 -5.25 31.35 -5.37
C ALA A 366 -6.76 31.04 -5.40
N LYS A 367 -7.16 29.79 -5.65
CA LYS A 367 -8.56 29.34 -5.55
C LYS A 367 -8.90 28.79 -4.16
N GLY A 368 -7.91 28.30 -3.42
CA GLY A 368 -8.07 27.79 -2.05
C GLY A 368 -8.32 28.90 -1.04
N ASP A 369 -7.70 30.07 -1.22
CA ASP A 369 -7.84 31.21 -0.30
C ASP A 369 -9.24 31.85 -0.30
N THR A 370 -9.99 31.73 -1.39
CA THR A 370 -11.41 32.16 -1.44
C THR A 370 -12.37 31.25 -0.63
N SER A 371 -11.87 30.17 -0.01
CA SER A 371 -12.70 29.17 0.69
C SER A 371 -12.65 29.26 2.22
N LYS A 372 -11.83 30.16 2.79
CA LYS A 372 -11.60 30.25 4.25
C LYS A 372 -12.37 31.37 4.96
N SER A 373 -13.22 32.10 4.25
CA SER A 373 -13.97 33.23 4.82
C SER A 373 -15.43 33.20 4.36
N GLN A 374 -16.20 32.23 4.87
CA GLN A 374 -17.63 32.42 5.17
C GLN A 374 -18.15 31.21 5.95
N ALA A 375 -18.13 31.34 7.28
CA ALA A 375 -18.99 30.56 8.17
C ALA A 375 -19.85 31.56 8.95
N GLN A 376 -21.00 31.93 8.40
CA GLN A 376 -22.17 32.41 9.15
C GLN A 376 -23.37 32.65 8.22
N GLY A 377 -24.41 31.81 8.40
CA GLY A 377 -25.83 32.18 8.38
C GLY A 377 -26.53 32.50 7.04
N GLY A 378 -27.56 31.70 6.72
CA GLY A 378 -28.72 32.16 5.93
C GLY A 378 -29.07 31.28 4.73
N GLU A 379 -30.27 30.68 4.77
CA GLU A 379 -30.79 29.64 3.86
C GLU A 379 -31.22 30.13 2.47
N ASN A 380 -31.24 29.16 1.54
CA ASN A 380 -32.02 29.03 0.30
C ASN A 380 -31.69 29.95 -0.90
N ALA A 381 -30.92 29.40 -1.85
CA ALA A 381 -31.44 29.08 -3.20
C ALA A 381 -30.37 28.38 -4.07
N ALA A 382 -30.81 27.35 -4.78
CA ALA A 382 -30.23 26.77 -5.99
C ALA A 382 -28.89 25.99 -5.86
N GLN A 383 -29.06 24.67 -5.67
CA GLN A 383 -28.22 23.66 -6.30
C GLN A 383 -28.09 23.94 -7.81
N THR A 384 -27.03 24.59 -8.25
CA THR A 384 -26.46 24.50 -9.62
C THR A 384 -25.23 25.39 -9.73
N LYS A 385 -24.03 24.83 -9.49
CA LYS A 385 -22.76 25.29 -10.09
C LYS A 385 -21.59 24.35 -9.76
N LYS A 386 -21.79 23.06 -10.03
CA LYS A 386 -20.70 22.12 -10.33
C LYS A 386 -20.49 22.07 -11.85
N GLU A 387 -20.29 23.22 -12.50
CA GLU A 387 -19.76 23.25 -13.87
C GLU A 387 -19.42 24.69 -14.27
N GLN A 388 -18.13 25.03 -14.19
CA GLN A 388 -17.50 25.99 -15.08
C GLN A 388 -15.98 25.84 -14.94
N ARG A 389 -15.47 24.66 -15.33
CA ARG A 389 -14.18 24.61 -16.02
C ARG A 389 -14.33 25.55 -17.21
N ARG A 390 -13.72 26.74 -17.18
CA ARG A 390 -13.73 27.68 -18.30
C ARG A 390 -13.38 26.93 -19.57
N ASN A 391 -14.37 26.77 -20.44
CA ASN A 391 -14.22 26.05 -21.68
C ASN A 391 -13.29 26.86 -22.60
N THR A 392 -12.05 26.43 -22.79
CA THR A 392 -11.04 27.18 -23.57
C THR A 392 -11.33 27.18 -25.07
N TRP A 393 -12.40 26.51 -25.51
CA TRP A 393 -12.81 26.32 -26.90
C TRP A 393 -14.08 27.07 -27.28
N MET A 394 -14.68 27.81 -26.34
CA MET A 394 -15.83 28.68 -26.58
C MET A 394 -15.55 30.09 -26.06
N ASN A 395 -16.10 31.09 -26.73
CA ASN A 395 -16.14 32.47 -26.26
C ASN A 395 -17.20 32.62 -25.17
N GLU A 396 -17.20 33.76 -24.48
CA GLU A 396 -18.15 34.04 -23.40
C GLU A 396 -19.60 34.12 -23.90
N ASP A 397 -19.81 34.42 -25.20
CA ASP A 397 -21.09 34.42 -25.89
C ASP A 397 -21.57 33.03 -26.36
N GLY A 398 -20.79 31.97 -26.08
CA GLY A 398 -21.09 30.60 -26.51
C GLY A 398 -20.66 30.26 -27.94
N SER A 399 -20.08 31.20 -28.68
CA SER A 399 -19.52 30.90 -30.01
C SER A 399 -18.26 30.03 -29.92
N ILE A 400 -18.05 29.16 -30.90
CA ILE A 400 -16.88 28.27 -30.94
C ILE A 400 -15.63 29.10 -31.28
N ARG A 401 -14.57 28.97 -30.47
CA ARG A 401 -13.28 29.63 -30.76
C ARG A 401 -12.61 28.98 -31.98
N PRO A 402 -12.01 29.74 -32.90
CA PRO A 402 -11.32 29.20 -34.06
C PRO A 402 -10.11 28.35 -33.66
N ILE A 403 -9.78 27.37 -34.51
CA ILE A 403 -8.60 26.53 -34.37
C ILE A 403 -7.64 26.75 -35.54
N SER A 404 -6.34 26.88 -35.26
CA SER A 404 -5.34 27.18 -36.29
C SER A 404 -4.69 25.94 -36.89
N LYS A 405 -4.48 24.88 -36.09
CA LYS A 405 -3.83 23.64 -36.52
C LYS A 405 -4.27 22.45 -35.66
N TRP A 406 -4.15 21.25 -36.23
CA TRP A 406 -4.39 19.99 -35.54
C TRP A 406 -3.33 18.96 -35.93
N SER A 407 -2.68 18.35 -34.94
CA SER A 407 -1.63 17.33 -35.15
C SER A 407 -0.58 17.74 -36.20
N GLY A 408 -0.15 19.01 -36.18
CA GLY A 408 0.84 19.55 -37.12
C GLY A 408 0.29 20.08 -38.45
N VAL A 409 -0.96 19.76 -38.80
CA VAL A 409 -1.61 20.24 -40.04
C VAL A 409 -2.35 21.55 -39.79
N ASN A 410 -2.04 22.58 -40.57
CA ASN A 410 -2.70 23.89 -40.47
C ASN A 410 -4.07 23.88 -41.14
N PHE A 411 -5.03 24.59 -40.55
CA PHE A 411 -6.35 24.80 -41.14
C PHE A 411 -6.26 25.93 -42.18
N THR A 412 -6.86 25.72 -43.33
CA THR A 412 -7.17 26.79 -44.28
C THR A 412 -8.22 27.73 -43.69
N ASP A 413 -8.33 28.95 -44.19
CA ASP A 413 -9.29 29.93 -43.65
C ASP A 413 -10.75 29.48 -43.82
N LYS A 414 -11.05 28.75 -44.90
CA LYS A 414 -12.35 28.11 -45.09
C LYS A 414 -12.63 27.06 -44.00
N GLN A 415 -11.65 26.21 -43.70
CA GLN A 415 -11.78 25.20 -42.64
C GLN A 415 -11.93 25.84 -41.25
N LYS A 416 -11.24 26.95 -40.96
CA LYS A 416 -11.43 27.70 -39.71
C LYS A 416 -12.87 28.22 -39.60
N ALA A 417 -13.40 28.80 -40.68
CA ALA A 417 -14.77 29.31 -40.73
C ALA A 417 -15.80 28.18 -40.57
N ASP A 418 -15.61 27.06 -41.27
CA ASP A 418 -16.50 25.89 -41.17
C ASP A 418 -16.47 25.28 -39.75
N TYR A 419 -15.31 25.20 -39.10
CA TYR A 419 -15.20 24.73 -37.71
C TYR A 419 -15.90 25.65 -36.70
N VAL A 420 -15.72 26.98 -36.83
CA VAL A 420 -16.42 27.96 -35.97
C VAL A 420 -17.93 27.93 -36.19
N ALA A 421 -18.37 27.63 -37.41
CA ALA A 421 -19.77 27.37 -37.75
C ALA A 421 -20.28 26.00 -37.25
N GLY A 422 -19.44 25.23 -36.54
CA GLY A 422 -19.81 23.94 -35.97
C GLY A 422 -19.86 22.77 -36.96
N LYS A 423 -19.35 22.94 -38.19
CA LYS A 423 -19.27 21.87 -39.20
C LYS A 423 -18.03 21.00 -39.00
N ALA A 424 -18.07 19.81 -39.57
CA ALA A 424 -16.91 18.93 -39.66
C ALA A 424 -15.91 19.44 -40.70
N VAL A 425 -14.64 19.53 -40.30
CA VAL A 425 -13.52 19.88 -41.16
C VAL A 425 -12.73 18.62 -41.52
N LYS A 426 -12.59 18.34 -42.82
CA LYS A 426 -11.70 17.30 -43.33
C LYS A 426 -10.25 17.78 -43.30
N LEU A 427 -9.36 16.99 -42.69
CA LEU A 427 -7.91 17.15 -42.75
C LEU A 427 -7.31 15.94 -43.46
N GLU A 428 -6.47 16.20 -44.46
CA GLU A 428 -5.75 15.17 -45.21
C GLU A 428 -4.29 15.12 -44.75
N ASN A 429 -3.64 13.97 -44.94
CA ASN A 429 -2.23 13.74 -44.63
C ASN A 429 -1.84 13.94 -43.15
N VAL A 430 -2.77 13.75 -42.22
CA VAL A 430 -2.45 13.82 -40.78
C VAL A 430 -1.58 12.63 -40.42
N THR A 431 -0.36 12.89 -39.96
CA THR A 431 0.60 11.86 -39.57
C THR A 431 0.27 11.34 -38.18
N ASP A 432 0.08 10.04 -38.05
CA ASP A 432 -0.06 9.38 -36.76
C ASP A 432 1.30 9.17 -36.05
N LYS A 433 1.28 8.61 -34.85
CA LYS A 433 2.51 8.35 -34.07
C LYS A 433 3.43 7.29 -34.70
N GLN A 434 2.94 6.56 -35.71
CA GLN A 434 3.64 5.50 -36.42
C GLN A 434 4.14 5.96 -37.80
N GLY A 435 3.88 7.22 -38.19
CA GLY A 435 4.33 7.81 -39.45
C GLY A 435 3.37 7.62 -40.62
N PHE A 436 2.20 7.01 -40.43
CA PHE A 436 1.21 6.85 -41.50
C PHE A 436 0.37 8.10 -41.67
N HIS A 437 0.07 8.44 -42.92
CA HIS A 437 -0.78 9.57 -43.28
C HIS A 437 -2.22 9.10 -43.43
N ALA A 438 -3.13 9.69 -42.64
CA ALA A 438 -4.56 9.38 -42.70
C ALA A 438 -5.40 10.64 -42.96
N THR A 439 -6.58 10.43 -43.55
CA THR A 439 -7.64 11.45 -43.59
C THR A 439 -8.43 11.40 -42.28
N MET A 440 -8.70 12.55 -41.67
CA MET A 440 -9.57 12.64 -40.48
C MET A 440 -10.52 13.83 -40.54
N TYR A 441 -11.57 13.78 -39.73
CA TYR A 441 -12.54 14.86 -39.59
C TYR A 441 -12.49 15.45 -38.18
N ILE A 442 -12.42 16.77 -38.06
CA ILE A 442 -12.47 17.49 -36.78
C ILE A 442 -13.77 18.27 -36.69
N LYS A 443 -14.55 18.06 -35.62
CA LYS A 443 -15.78 18.81 -35.32
C LYS A 443 -15.82 19.20 -33.86
N PHE A 444 -16.34 20.38 -33.55
CA PHE A 444 -16.58 20.77 -32.16
C PHE A 444 -17.67 19.89 -31.55
N ASN A 445 -17.39 19.29 -30.38
CA ASN A 445 -18.36 18.49 -29.66
C ASN A 445 -18.98 19.32 -28.52
N PRO A 446 -20.28 19.69 -28.59
CA PRO A 446 -20.94 20.50 -27.57
C PRO A 446 -21.01 19.85 -26.19
N GLU A 447 -21.23 18.53 -26.13
CA GLU A 447 -21.31 17.77 -24.86
C GLU A 447 -19.96 17.75 -24.13
N LYS A 448 -18.87 17.61 -24.88
CA LYS A 448 -17.50 17.59 -24.34
C LYS A 448 -16.87 18.98 -24.27
N GLY A 449 -17.53 19.99 -24.83
CA GLY A 449 -17.08 21.37 -24.94
C GLY A 449 -15.79 21.57 -25.73
N ARG A 450 -15.35 20.66 -26.61
CA ARG A 450 -14.02 20.76 -27.26
C ARG A 450 -13.99 20.13 -28.65
N PRO A 451 -13.01 20.46 -29.51
CA PRO A 451 -12.80 19.75 -30.77
C PRO A 451 -12.59 18.25 -30.52
N TYR A 452 -13.22 17.44 -31.35
CA TYR A 452 -13.15 15.98 -31.33
C TYR A 452 -12.85 15.47 -32.74
N HIS A 453 -12.09 14.37 -32.83
CA HIS A 453 -11.72 13.74 -34.09
C HIS A 453 -12.67 12.59 -34.43
N TYR A 454 -12.88 12.37 -35.73
CA TYR A 454 -13.72 11.34 -36.28
C TYR A 454 -13.03 10.70 -37.50
N GLU A 455 -13.15 9.39 -37.64
CA GLU A 455 -12.61 8.64 -38.79
C GLU A 455 -13.44 8.86 -40.06
N THR A 456 -14.74 9.12 -39.90
CA THR A 456 -15.69 9.44 -40.97
C THR A 456 -16.33 10.80 -40.71
N ASN A 457 -16.92 11.44 -41.73
CA ASN A 457 -17.55 12.74 -41.57
C ASN A 457 -18.78 12.65 -40.63
N PRO A 458 -18.75 13.21 -39.42
CA PRO A 458 -19.87 13.14 -38.49
C PRO A 458 -21.10 13.93 -38.97
N ASP A 459 -20.95 14.88 -39.91
CA ASP A 459 -22.07 15.60 -40.51
C ASP A 459 -22.91 14.69 -41.42
N ASN A 460 -22.33 13.62 -41.96
CA ASN A 460 -23.05 12.65 -42.78
C ASN A 460 -23.88 11.67 -41.93
N ALA A 461 -23.48 11.43 -40.67
CA ALA A 461 -24.16 10.51 -39.76
C ALA A 461 -25.35 11.16 -39.01
N GLN A 462 -25.44 12.49 -39.00
CA GLN A 462 -26.47 13.24 -38.27
C GLN A 462 -27.83 13.34 -38.99
N GLN A 463 -28.01 12.72 -40.16
CA GLN A 463 -29.33 12.62 -40.80
C GLN A 463 -30.23 11.51 -40.24
N VAL A 464 -29.77 10.76 -39.23
CA VAL A 464 -30.60 9.78 -38.50
C VAL A 464 -30.40 9.98 -37.00
N ALA A 465 -31.05 10.99 -36.44
CA ALA A 465 -31.21 11.07 -34.99
C ALA A 465 -32.09 9.89 -34.54
N PRO A 466 -31.69 9.09 -33.53
CA PRO A 466 -32.58 8.06 -32.98
C PRO A 466 -33.76 8.76 -32.29
N SER A 467 -34.95 8.55 -32.84
CA SER A 467 -36.22 8.93 -32.21
C SER A 467 -36.32 8.30 -30.81
N ASN A 468 -37.08 8.95 -29.93
CA ASN A 468 -37.47 8.47 -28.59
C ASN A 468 -38.11 7.05 -28.56
N GLU A 469 -38.21 6.36 -29.69
CA GLU A 469 -38.84 5.06 -29.90
C GLU A 469 -38.03 3.88 -29.34
N SER A 470 -36.73 4.03 -29.07
CA SER A 470 -35.91 2.92 -28.56
C SER A 470 -36.00 2.70 -27.04
N ARG A 471 -36.60 3.62 -26.28
CA ARG A 471 -36.66 3.50 -24.80
C ARG A 471 -37.84 2.64 -24.32
N THR A 472 -38.84 2.44 -25.17
CA THR A 472 -40.02 1.59 -24.90
C THR A 472 -39.86 0.16 -25.43
N GLN A 473 -38.80 -0.16 -26.19
CA GLN A 473 -38.65 -1.46 -26.84
C GLN A 473 -37.93 -2.53 -26.00
N VAL A 474 -37.22 -2.15 -24.93
CA VAL A 474 -36.58 -3.12 -24.02
C VAL A 474 -37.58 -3.70 -23.00
N ALA A 475 -38.62 -2.94 -22.64
CA ALA A 475 -39.58 -3.34 -21.60
C ALA A 475 -40.60 -4.41 -22.07
N VAL A 476 -40.84 -4.55 -23.38
CA VAL A 476 -41.91 -5.45 -23.87
C VAL A 476 -41.40 -6.82 -24.32
N ASN A 477 -40.11 -6.95 -24.66
CA ASN A 477 -39.56 -8.22 -25.15
C ASN A 477 -38.76 -9.03 -24.11
N ASN A 478 -38.36 -8.43 -22.97
CA ASN A 478 -37.61 -9.16 -21.94
C ASN A 478 -38.34 -9.28 -20.58
N GLU A 479 -39.38 -8.48 -20.29
CA GLU A 479 -40.01 -8.45 -18.95
C GLU A 479 -41.51 -8.82 -18.93
N GLY A 480 -42.09 -9.29 -20.03
CA GLY A 480 -43.43 -9.88 -20.03
C GLY A 480 -44.59 -8.95 -19.64
N LYS A 481 -44.41 -7.63 -19.66
CA LYS A 481 -45.49 -6.66 -19.43
C LYS A 481 -46.22 -6.37 -20.75
N THR A 482 -47.33 -7.07 -21.00
CA THR A 482 -48.17 -6.87 -22.21
C THR A 482 -48.95 -5.56 -22.16
N ASN A 483 -48.89 -4.79 -23.26
CA ASN A 483 -49.80 -3.69 -23.58
C ASN A 483 -51.23 -4.23 -23.82
N GLU A 484 -52.26 -3.68 -23.17
CA GLU A 484 -53.63 -4.20 -23.22
C GLU A 484 -54.21 -4.22 -24.64
N ALA A 485 -53.84 -3.25 -25.49
CA ALA A 485 -54.39 -3.09 -26.83
C ALA A 485 -53.99 -4.21 -27.83
N THR A 486 -53.00 -5.04 -27.50
CA THR A 486 -52.47 -6.10 -28.38
C THR A 486 -52.35 -7.46 -27.69
N LYS A 487 -52.89 -7.57 -26.48
CA LYS A 487 -52.74 -8.69 -25.55
C LYS A 487 -53.21 -10.05 -26.09
N ASN A 488 -54.15 -10.09 -27.04
CA ASN A 488 -54.74 -11.31 -27.58
C ASN A 488 -54.20 -11.69 -28.97
N LEU A 489 -53.24 -10.92 -29.50
CA LEU A 489 -52.61 -11.21 -30.79
C LEU A 489 -51.62 -12.36 -30.65
N LYS A 490 -51.72 -13.34 -31.55
CA LYS A 490 -50.79 -14.50 -31.60
C LYS A 490 -49.62 -14.28 -32.55
N GLU A 491 -49.69 -13.23 -33.36
CA GLU A 491 -48.64 -12.88 -34.31
C GLU A 491 -47.68 -11.83 -33.70
N PRO A 492 -46.36 -11.91 -34.00
CA PRO A 492 -45.40 -10.92 -33.54
C PRO A 492 -45.75 -9.50 -34.02
N LEU A 493 -45.67 -8.53 -33.12
CA LEU A 493 -45.88 -7.12 -33.43
C LEU A 493 -44.74 -6.58 -34.30
N GLN A 494 -45.07 -5.77 -35.30
CA GLN A 494 -44.08 -5.05 -36.09
C GLN A 494 -43.45 -3.90 -35.27
N LYS A 495 -42.24 -3.49 -35.64
CA LYS A 495 -41.49 -2.44 -34.94
C LYS A 495 -42.30 -1.12 -34.96
N GLY A 496 -42.70 -0.63 -33.77
CA GLY A 496 -43.51 0.59 -33.61
C GLY A 496 -45.03 0.35 -33.51
N GLN A 497 -45.50 -0.90 -33.64
CA GLN A 497 -46.92 -1.21 -33.61
C GLN A 497 -47.47 -1.20 -32.17
N THR A 498 -48.41 -0.29 -31.88
CA THR A 498 -49.05 -0.14 -30.56
C THR A 498 -50.53 -0.52 -30.52
N ALA A 499 -51.14 -0.80 -31.68
CA ALA A 499 -52.52 -1.27 -31.88
C ALA A 499 -52.57 -2.32 -33.02
N PRO A 500 -53.70 -3.06 -33.22
CA PRO A 500 -53.84 -3.96 -34.36
C PRO A 500 -53.56 -3.26 -35.68
N LYS A 501 -52.69 -3.82 -36.52
CA LYS A 501 -52.25 -3.15 -37.77
C LYS A 501 -53.25 -3.27 -38.92
N ASP A 502 -54.18 -4.20 -38.81
CA ASP A 502 -55.18 -4.52 -39.81
C ASP A 502 -56.44 -5.13 -39.17
N ASP A 503 -57.54 -5.17 -39.93
CA ASP A 503 -58.84 -5.70 -39.49
C ASP A 503 -58.74 -7.15 -39.01
N ARG A 504 -57.77 -7.91 -39.54
CA ARG A 504 -57.54 -9.30 -39.15
C ARG A 504 -56.97 -9.40 -37.75
N GLN A 505 -56.01 -8.55 -37.40
CA GLN A 505 -55.51 -8.44 -36.03
C GLN A 505 -56.56 -7.83 -35.11
N GLN A 506 -57.36 -6.86 -35.58
CA GLN A 506 -58.41 -6.27 -34.75
C GLN A 506 -59.48 -7.31 -34.38
N GLN A 507 -59.90 -8.14 -35.34
CA GLN A 507 -60.81 -9.27 -35.08
C GLN A 507 -60.20 -10.36 -34.18
N GLN A 508 -58.87 -10.55 -34.19
CA GLN A 508 -58.20 -11.46 -33.24
C GLN A 508 -58.19 -10.88 -31.83
N GLN A 509 -58.01 -9.56 -31.71
CA GLN A 509 -58.01 -8.86 -30.43
C GLN A 509 -59.40 -8.86 -29.78
N GLU A 510 -60.47 -8.72 -30.58
CA GLU A 510 -61.86 -8.65 -30.13
C GLU A 510 -62.55 -10.01 -29.89
N LYS A 511 -61.94 -11.14 -30.29
CA LYS A 511 -62.56 -12.46 -30.12
C LYS A 511 -62.62 -12.88 -28.64
N PRO A 512 -63.82 -13.11 -28.06
CA PRO A 512 -63.94 -13.58 -26.69
C PRO A 512 -63.45 -15.04 -26.55
N LYS A 513 -62.65 -15.33 -25.52
CA LYS A 513 -62.16 -16.68 -25.20
C LYS A 513 -63.36 -17.63 -24.99
N LYS A 514 -63.49 -18.68 -25.81
CA LYS A 514 -64.40 -19.81 -25.54
C LYS A 514 -64.08 -20.39 -24.16
N LYS A 515 -65.01 -20.28 -23.21
CA LYS A 515 -64.98 -21.06 -21.96
C LYS A 515 -65.24 -22.52 -22.31
N ASN A 516 -64.21 -23.36 -22.26
CA ASN A 516 -64.39 -24.80 -22.21
C ASN A 516 -64.86 -25.18 -20.80
N ASN A 517 -66.17 -25.24 -20.61
CA ASN A 517 -66.78 -26.06 -19.56
C ASN A 517 -66.73 -27.52 -20.02
N LYS A 518 -65.99 -28.38 -19.30
CA LYS A 518 -66.37 -29.78 -19.09
C LYS A 518 -65.81 -30.23 -17.73
N GLY A 519 -66.72 -30.36 -16.77
CA GLY A 519 -66.53 -31.23 -15.62
C GLY A 519 -66.78 -32.70 -15.99
N MET A 520 -66.12 -33.57 -15.24
CA MET A 520 -66.49 -34.92 -14.75
C MET A 520 -67.48 -35.80 -15.55
N LYS A 521 -67.04 -37.04 -15.84
CA LYS A 521 -67.74 -38.35 -15.71
C LYS A 521 -66.79 -39.43 -16.29
N MET A 522 -66.56 -40.62 -15.71
CA MET A 522 -67.20 -41.39 -14.63
C MET A 522 -66.18 -41.80 -13.57
#